data_AF-A0A942ZSE3-F1
#
_entry.id   AF-A0A942ZSE3-F1
#
_cell.length_a   1.000
_cell.length_b   1.000
_cell.length_c   1.000
_cell.angle_alpha   90.00
_cell.angle_beta   90.00
_cell.angle_gamma   90.00
#
_symmetry.space_group_name_H-M   'P 1'
#
loop_
_entity.id
_entity.type
_entity.pdbx_description
1 polymer ?
#
loop_
_entity_poly.entity_id
_entity_poly.type
_entity_poly.pdbx_seq_one_letter_code
_entity_poly.pdbx_strand_id
1 'polypeptide(L)'
;MDSGTCGENLTWTLDENGLLTISGTGEMENYAYNAPWGGAWGGGDRAARITTVKIESGVTTIGANAFGSCTNLQTVEIPDGVKSIAQHAFTGCKSLREIEIPDSVTQIAPAAFPYSGLRRIKLPSSIKVIATNVFRGCVSLEEVDIPNTVTDIKSYAFWNTGISEIIIPDSVRLIEDHAFFDCKNLKEVRFLGDAPEFADTAFLEDTLTAYYPRGNATWTKEVMQNYGGTITWVAYDPDSGATEEPEPTEKPAEDLSYMLKIEGEDKIQITEGLKAAGIGSVEQVREKLLASVSQNEGYSAERASLFEVILRVSKDNGYTWGYVSAANFPESGEVRVTLPYPQGAPKDTPKENYRVYHMFTEDINGHKAGEIEECPVEKINEGLVVTLHGLSPVMIAWTPVDETAKPTAEPTSAPTAAPSAEPTDAPDTQPEATAEPTAAPSEKPVVDAPKTGDSGVHFLWIAAVLLSGSVITALAFVKRKKQ
;
A
#
# COMPACT_ATOMS: atom_id res chain seq x y z
N MET A 1 29.50 -24.68 2.17
CA MET A 1 29.42 -23.21 2.18
C MET A 1 30.47 -22.66 1.23
N ASP A 2 30.11 -21.64 0.46
CA ASP A 2 31.09 -20.81 -0.27
C ASP A 2 31.44 -19.58 0.59
N SER A 3 32.59 -18.96 0.35
CA SER A 3 33.00 -17.74 1.06
C SER A 3 34.07 -16.94 0.32
N GLY A 4 34.27 -15.67 0.70
CA GLY A 4 35.35 -14.84 0.19
C GLY A 4 35.35 -13.43 0.78
N THR A 5 36.04 -12.49 0.12
CA THR A 5 36.03 -11.06 0.43
C THR A 5 35.06 -10.31 -0.50
N CYS A 6 34.56 -9.15 -0.05
CA CYS A 6 33.66 -8.28 -0.82
C CYS A 6 33.88 -6.77 -0.55
N GLY A 7 35.06 -6.43 -0.08
CA GLY A 7 35.54 -5.10 0.26
C GLY A 7 36.91 -5.23 0.94
N GLU A 8 37.56 -4.13 1.29
CA GLU A 8 38.87 -4.15 1.97
C GLU A 8 38.80 -4.89 3.33
N ASN A 9 37.72 -4.66 4.07
CA ASN A 9 37.49 -5.17 5.42
C ASN A 9 36.15 -5.92 5.55
N LEU A 10 35.61 -6.42 4.42
CA LEU A 10 34.36 -7.17 4.35
C LEU A 10 34.55 -8.58 3.77
N THR A 11 33.91 -9.55 4.42
CA THR A 11 33.84 -10.95 3.99
C THR A 11 32.39 -11.37 3.73
N TRP A 12 32.22 -12.45 2.99
CA TRP A 12 30.92 -13.06 2.74
C TRP A 12 30.96 -14.56 2.89
N THR A 13 29.81 -15.15 3.26
CA THR A 13 29.58 -16.59 3.27
C THR A 13 28.21 -16.90 2.64
N LEU A 14 28.16 -17.91 1.78
CA LEU A 14 26.91 -18.47 1.25
C LEU A 14 26.75 -19.90 1.78
N ASP A 15 25.72 -20.12 2.58
CA ASP A 15 25.42 -21.44 3.15
C ASP A 15 24.79 -22.40 2.11
N GLU A 16 24.31 -23.56 2.55
CA GLU A 16 23.61 -24.51 1.66
C GLU A 16 22.16 -24.13 1.36
N ASN A 17 21.49 -23.46 2.30
CA ASN A 17 20.07 -23.05 2.24
C ASN A 17 19.80 -21.82 1.37
N GLY A 18 20.84 -21.06 1.02
CA GLY A 18 20.74 -19.85 0.20
C GLY A 18 20.84 -18.54 0.98
N LEU A 19 21.29 -18.60 2.24
CA LEU A 19 21.63 -17.42 3.03
C LEU A 19 23.04 -16.93 2.65
N LEU A 20 23.08 -15.74 2.06
CA LEU A 20 24.29 -14.95 1.86
C LEU A 20 24.46 -13.96 3.02
N THR A 21 25.46 -14.19 3.86
CA THR A 21 25.83 -13.25 4.94
C THR A 21 27.01 -12.38 4.49
N ILE A 22 26.93 -11.07 4.73
CA ILE A 22 28.01 -10.09 4.56
C ILE A 22 28.45 -9.60 5.93
N SER A 23 29.73 -9.79 6.25
CA SER A 23 30.31 -9.55 7.58
C SER A 23 31.50 -8.59 7.52
N GLY A 24 31.73 -7.84 8.60
CA GLY A 24 32.89 -6.95 8.75
C GLY A 24 32.51 -5.47 8.89
N THR A 25 33.46 -4.58 8.59
CA THR A 25 33.25 -3.13 8.72
C THR A 25 33.70 -2.36 7.49
N GLY A 26 32.92 -1.38 7.05
CA GLY A 26 33.26 -0.47 5.95
C GLY A 26 32.47 -0.73 4.66
N GLU A 27 33.05 -0.32 3.54
CA GLU A 27 32.36 -0.25 2.25
C GLU A 27 32.39 -1.57 1.47
N MET A 28 31.26 -1.91 0.86
CA MET A 28 31.17 -3.00 -0.11
C MET A 28 31.71 -2.55 -1.47
N GLU A 29 32.45 -3.44 -2.13
CA GLU A 29 33.08 -3.16 -3.41
C GLU A 29 32.05 -2.89 -4.52
N ASN A 30 32.34 -1.92 -5.39
CA ASN A 30 31.52 -1.61 -6.56
C ASN A 30 31.92 -2.52 -7.73
N TYR A 31 31.09 -3.51 -8.05
CA TYR A 31 31.41 -4.50 -9.07
C TYR A 31 31.12 -3.96 -10.48
N ALA A 32 32.12 -4.05 -11.37
CA ALA A 32 31.96 -3.68 -12.78
C ALA A 32 31.03 -4.61 -13.57
N TYR A 33 30.82 -5.85 -13.10
CA TYR A 33 29.96 -6.85 -13.74
C TYR A 33 29.08 -7.58 -12.72
N ASN A 34 29.66 -8.43 -11.87
CA ASN A 34 28.93 -9.15 -10.82
C ASN A 34 29.80 -9.27 -9.56
N ALA A 35 29.15 -9.37 -8.41
CA ALA A 35 29.78 -9.72 -7.13
C ALA A 35 30.37 -11.15 -7.15
N PRO A 36 31.20 -11.54 -6.16
CA PRO A 36 31.80 -12.88 -6.06
C PRO A 36 30.81 -14.05 -5.92
N TRP A 37 29.59 -13.75 -5.47
CA TRP A 37 28.43 -14.66 -5.43
C TRP A 37 27.51 -14.50 -6.65
N GLY A 38 27.67 -13.42 -7.41
CA GLY A 38 26.99 -13.16 -8.67
C GLY A 38 27.56 -13.99 -9.83
N GLY A 39 26.85 -14.05 -10.95
CA GLY A 39 27.39 -14.60 -12.20
C GLY A 39 26.81 -13.90 -13.41
N ALA A 40 27.60 -13.86 -14.49
CA ALA A 40 27.41 -12.96 -15.63
C ALA A 40 25.99 -13.04 -16.22
N TRP A 41 25.27 -11.91 -16.17
CA TRP A 41 24.08 -11.59 -16.97
C TRP A 41 23.18 -12.79 -17.30
N GLY A 42 22.70 -13.46 -16.26
CA GLY A 42 21.98 -14.74 -16.37
C GLY A 42 21.91 -15.54 -15.08
N GLY A 43 22.66 -15.14 -14.04
CA GLY A 43 22.72 -15.84 -12.75
C GLY A 43 23.68 -17.02 -12.83
N GLY A 44 24.89 -16.85 -12.26
CA GLY A 44 25.76 -17.99 -12.02
C GLY A 44 25.18 -18.91 -10.94
N ASP A 45 25.67 -20.15 -10.85
CA ASP A 45 25.16 -21.20 -9.98
C ASP A 45 24.95 -20.76 -8.51
N ARG A 46 25.77 -19.82 -8.01
CA ARG A 46 25.63 -19.21 -6.69
C ARG A 46 24.45 -18.23 -6.60
N ALA A 47 24.34 -17.29 -7.53
CA ALA A 47 23.27 -16.28 -7.55
C ALA A 47 21.87 -16.91 -7.66
N ALA A 48 21.76 -18.02 -8.41
CA ALA A 48 20.53 -18.80 -8.51
C ALA A 48 20.14 -19.51 -7.19
N ARG A 49 21.07 -19.66 -6.24
CA ARG A 49 20.83 -20.25 -4.92
C ARG A 49 20.53 -19.23 -3.82
N ILE A 50 20.80 -17.94 -4.03
CA ILE A 50 20.58 -16.90 -3.01
C ILE A 50 19.07 -16.67 -2.87
N THR A 51 18.54 -16.93 -1.68
CA THR A 51 17.15 -16.67 -1.29
C THR A 51 17.07 -15.57 -0.23
N THR A 52 18.08 -15.46 0.63
CA THR A 52 18.16 -14.45 1.70
C THR A 52 19.53 -13.78 1.69
N VAL A 53 19.55 -12.46 1.83
CA VAL A 53 20.76 -11.68 2.09
C VAL A 53 20.69 -11.11 3.49
N LYS A 54 21.75 -11.33 4.28
CA LYS A 54 21.93 -10.70 5.58
C LYS A 54 23.18 -9.84 5.57
N ILE A 55 23.03 -8.55 5.84
CA ILE A 55 24.15 -7.62 5.98
C ILE A 55 24.34 -7.36 7.48
N GLU A 56 25.55 -7.56 8.00
CA GLU A 56 25.84 -7.38 9.43
C GLU A 56 26.24 -5.94 9.77
N SER A 57 26.02 -5.57 11.02
CA SER A 57 26.35 -4.25 11.56
C SER A 57 27.83 -3.91 11.36
N GLY A 58 28.11 -2.74 10.79
CA GLY A 58 29.47 -2.30 10.47
C GLY A 58 29.68 -2.07 8.97
N VAL A 59 28.89 -2.72 8.11
CA VAL A 59 28.83 -2.40 6.68
C VAL A 59 28.22 -1.01 6.50
N THR A 60 28.89 -0.15 5.73
CA THR A 60 28.47 1.26 5.53
C THR A 60 27.87 1.53 4.16
N THR A 61 28.06 0.66 3.17
CA THR A 61 27.52 0.82 1.81
C THR A 61 27.13 -0.53 1.19
N ILE A 62 26.13 -0.53 0.31
CA ILE A 62 25.84 -1.65 -0.59
C ILE A 62 26.40 -1.32 -1.97
N GLY A 63 27.31 -2.15 -2.46
CA GLY A 63 28.11 -1.91 -3.66
C GLY A 63 27.34 -2.04 -4.97
N ALA A 64 27.86 -1.42 -6.03
CA ALA A 64 27.25 -1.46 -7.35
C ALA A 64 27.20 -2.90 -7.89
N ASN A 65 26.07 -3.26 -8.50
CA ASN A 65 25.77 -4.64 -8.96
C ASN A 65 25.89 -5.74 -7.88
N ALA A 66 25.91 -5.41 -6.58
CA ALA A 66 26.12 -6.38 -5.49
C ALA A 66 25.17 -7.58 -5.54
N PHE A 67 23.87 -7.36 -5.61
CA PHE A 67 22.84 -8.40 -5.68
C PHE A 67 22.12 -8.42 -7.05
N GLY A 68 22.71 -7.76 -8.05
CA GLY A 68 22.19 -7.72 -9.42
C GLY A 68 21.96 -9.12 -9.98
N SER A 69 20.78 -9.33 -10.56
CA SER A 69 20.30 -10.61 -11.11
C SER A 69 20.21 -11.78 -10.12
N CYS A 70 20.13 -11.54 -8.81
CA CYS A 70 19.75 -12.56 -7.83
C CYS A 70 18.24 -12.84 -7.92
N THR A 71 17.80 -13.54 -8.97
CA THR A 71 16.37 -13.67 -9.32
C THR A 71 15.53 -14.37 -8.26
N ASN A 72 16.15 -15.20 -7.42
CA ASN A 72 15.52 -15.99 -6.36
C ASN A 72 15.63 -15.33 -4.97
N LEU A 73 16.28 -14.17 -4.85
CA LEU A 73 16.36 -13.39 -3.62
C LEU A 73 14.98 -12.91 -3.22
N GLN A 74 14.54 -13.28 -2.00
CA GLN A 74 13.23 -12.98 -1.44
C GLN A 74 13.30 -11.96 -0.29
N THR A 75 14.36 -12.02 0.51
CA THR A 75 14.52 -11.22 1.75
C THR A 75 15.91 -10.61 1.83
N VAL A 76 15.99 -9.35 2.25
CA VAL A 76 17.25 -8.63 2.48
C VAL A 76 17.18 -7.94 3.85
N GLU A 77 18.04 -8.34 4.78
CA GLU A 77 18.24 -7.64 6.06
C GLU A 77 19.32 -6.56 5.89
N ILE A 78 18.94 -5.29 5.91
CA ILE A 78 19.85 -4.14 5.91
C ILE A 78 19.95 -3.57 7.33
N PRO A 79 21.15 -3.52 7.94
CA PRO A 79 21.32 -3.04 9.31
C PRO A 79 21.41 -1.52 9.38
N ASP A 80 21.05 -0.98 10.54
CA ASP A 80 21.36 0.40 10.91
C ASP A 80 22.86 0.67 10.78
N GLY A 81 23.21 1.69 10.00
CA GLY A 81 24.59 2.07 9.73
C GLY A 81 24.92 2.15 8.24
N VAL A 82 24.22 1.40 7.39
CA VAL A 82 24.34 1.52 5.93
C VAL A 82 23.91 2.92 5.49
N LYS A 83 24.76 3.61 4.72
CA LYS A 83 24.57 5.01 4.31
C LYS A 83 24.14 5.18 2.87
N SER A 84 24.49 4.23 2.00
CA SER A 84 24.15 4.29 0.59
C SER A 84 23.90 2.92 -0.05
N ILE A 85 23.02 2.92 -1.05
CA ILE A 85 22.75 1.80 -1.95
C ILE A 85 23.18 2.22 -3.35
N ALA A 86 24.20 1.57 -3.89
CA ALA A 86 24.82 1.96 -5.15
C ALA A 86 24.04 1.47 -6.39
N GLN A 87 24.48 1.93 -7.56
CA GLN A 87 23.83 1.67 -8.84
C GLN A 87 23.71 0.16 -9.12
N HIS A 88 22.54 -0.27 -9.57
CA HIS A 88 22.21 -1.66 -9.90
C HIS A 88 22.33 -2.68 -8.75
N ALA A 89 22.42 -2.24 -7.49
CA ALA A 89 22.56 -3.11 -6.33
C ALA A 89 21.52 -4.25 -6.28
N PHE A 90 20.26 -4.00 -6.68
CA PHE A 90 19.15 -4.96 -6.65
C PHE A 90 18.47 -5.12 -8.02
N THR A 91 19.11 -4.72 -9.12
CA THR A 91 18.57 -4.87 -10.49
C THR A 91 18.16 -6.31 -10.75
N GLY A 92 16.93 -6.55 -11.21
CA GLY A 92 16.50 -7.90 -11.62
C GLY A 92 16.27 -8.89 -10.47
N CYS A 93 16.16 -8.45 -9.22
CA CYS A 93 15.77 -9.29 -8.08
C CYS A 93 14.27 -9.63 -8.13
N LYS A 94 13.88 -10.50 -9.06
CA LYS A 94 12.47 -10.77 -9.41
C LYS A 94 11.62 -11.40 -8.30
N SER A 95 12.24 -12.03 -7.30
CA SER A 95 11.53 -12.62 -6.16
C SER A 95 11.49 -11.72 -4.92
N LEU A 96 12.18 -10.58 -4.95
CA LEU A 96 12.30 -9.66 -3.82
C LEU A 96 11.06 -8.79 -3.76
N ARG A 97 10.09 -9.18 -2.92
CA ARG A 97 8.77 -8.52 -2.84
C ARG A 97 8.76 -7.28 -1.96
N GLU A 98 9.54 -7.27 -0.90
CA GLU A 98 9.61 -6.19 0.07
C GLU A 98 11.07 -6.01 0.48
N ILE A 99 11.46 -4.77 0.78
CA ILE A 99 12.76 -4.45 1.36
C ILE A 99 12.58 -3.30 2.33
N GLU A 100 13.06 -3.47 3.56
CA GLU A 100 13.14 -2.39 4.53
C GLU A 100 14.46 -1.65 4.32
N ILE A 101 14.36 -0.34 4.03
CA ILE A 101 15.53 0.53 3.88
C ILE A 101 15.60 1.41 5.14
N PRO A 102 16.58 1.21 6.04
CA PRO A 102 16.65 1.97 7.28
C PRO A 102 16.93 3.45 7.00
N ASP A 103 16.38 4.35 7.84
CA ASP A 103 16.53 5.82 7.73
C ASP A 103 18.00 6.29 7.68
N SER A 104 18.92 5.44 8.15
CA SER A 104 20.36 5.68 8.06
C SER A 104 20.91 5.74 6.62
N VAL A 105 20.16 5.23 5.63
CA VAL A 105 20.46 5.30 4.19
C VAL A 105 20.06 6.67 3.62
N THR A 106 21.06 7.51 3.41
CA THR A 106 20.89 8.89 2.89
C THR A 106 20.96 8.99 1.37
N GLN A 107 21.39 7.94 0.68
CA GLN A 107 21.60 7.93 -0.77
C GLN A 107 21.16 6.61 -1.41
N ILE A 108 20.20 6.68 -2.32
CA ILE A 108 19.85 5.58 -3.22
C ILE A 108 20.26 6.02 -4.63
N ALA A 109 21.21 5.31 -5.23
CA ALA A 109 21.79 5.68 -6.52
C ALA A 109 20.80 5.46 -7.68
N PRO A 110 21.02 6.12 -8.85
CA PRO A 110 20.28 5.83 -10.07
C PRO A 110 20.25 4.33 -10.38
N ALA A 111 19.09 3.84 -10.82
CA ALA A 111 18.89 2.46 -11.21
C ALA A 111 19.31 1.42 -10.14
N ALA A 112 19.07 1.67 -8.85
CA ALA A 112 19.34 0.71 -7.77
C ALA A 112 18.43 -0.54 -7.78
N PHE A 113 17.13 -0.38 -8.04
CA PHE A 113 16.12 -1.45 -7.96
C PHE A 113 15.40 -1.86 -9.28
N PRO A 114 15.84 -1.50 -10.51
CA PRO A 114 15.05 -1.70 -11.72
C PRO A 114 14.81 -3.19 -12.01
N TYR A 115 13.62 -3.51 -12.52
CA TYR A 115 13.17 -4.89 -12.78
C TYR A 115 13.21 -5.83 -11.57
N SER A 116 13.19 -5.28 -10.34
CA SER A 116 12.95 -6.08 -9.14
C SER A 116 11.47 -6.49 -9.03
N GLY A 117 11.19 -7.50 -8.21
CA GLY A 117 9.84 -7.97 -7.92
C GLY A 117 9.14 -7.19 -6.81
N LEU A 118 9.64 -6.00 -6.45
CA LEU A 118 9.13 -5.22 -5.33
C LEU A 118 7.65 -4.92 -5.53
N ARG A 119 6.85 -5.14 -4.47
CA ARG A 119 5.42 -4.83 -4.40
C ARG A 119 5.14 -3.54 -3.64
N ARG A 120 5.88 -3.30 -2.56
CA ARG A 120 5.81 -2.09 -1.75
C ARG A 120 7.21 -1.66 -1.34
N ILE A 121 7.42 -0.35 -1.20
CA ILE A 121 8.65 0.19 -0.64
C ILE A 121 8.38 1.46 0.16
N LYS A 122 8.95 1.52 1.37
CA LYS A 122 9.07 2.74 2.14
C LYS A 122 10.43 3.36 1.88
N LEU A 123 10.45 4.60 1.40
CA LEU A 123 11.70 5.32 1.17
C LEU A 123 12.19 5.96 2.48
N PRO A 124 13.49 5.91 2.79
CA PRO A 124 14.02 6.44 4.04
C PRO A 124 13.86 7.97 4.12
N SER A 125 13.47 8.48 5.28
CA SER A 125 13.13 9.89 5.53
C SER A 125 14.27 10.90 5.31
N SER A 126 15.47 10.43 5.00
CA SER A 126 16.64 11.27 4.76
C SER A 126 16.91 11.58 3.27
N ILE A 127 16.29 10.86 2.31
CA ILE A 127 16.52 11.12 0.88
C ILE A 127 15.86 12.41 0.39
N LYS A 128 16.50 13.02 -0.62
CA LYS A 128 16.03 14.23 -1.31
C LYS A 128 15.57 14.00 -2.75
N VAL A 129 16.00 12.91 -3.38
CA VAL A 129 15.84 12.67 -4.81
C VAL A 129 15.44 11.22 -5.04
N ILE A 130 14.34 11.00 -5.75
CA ILE A 130 14.03 9.69 -6.33
C ILE A 130 14.78 9.60 -7.66
N ALA A 131 15.86 8.82 -7.66
CA ALA A 131 16.88 8.87 -8.70
C ALA A 131 16.44 8.27 -10.05
N THR A 132 17.14 8.64 -11.13
CA THR A 132 16.83 8.23 -12.50
C THR A 132 16.77 6.70 -12.63
N ASN A 133 15.73 6.17 -13.26
CA ASN A 133 15.48 4.73 -13.43
C ASN A 133 15.40 3.89 -12.13
N VAL A 134 15.27 4.47 -10.93
CA VAL A 134 15.45 3.73 -9.67
C VAL A 134 14.50 2.53 -9.50
N PHE A 135 13.22 2.67 -9.86
CA PHE A 135 12.21 1.60 -9.86
C PHE A 135 11.74 1.19 -11.27
N ARG A 136 12.50 1.55 -12.31
CA ARG A 136 12.12 1.27 -13.70
C ARG A 136 11.83 -0.22 -13.93
N GLY A 137 10.65 -0.52 -14.47
CA GLY A 137 10.22 -1.87 -14.80
C GLY A 137 9.90 -2.76 -13.59
N CYS A 138 9.70 -2.19 -12.40
CA CYS A 138 9.16 -2.91 -11.25
C CYS A 138 7.65 -3.06 -11.43
N VAL A 139 7.24 -3.90 -12.38
CA VAL A 139 5.84 -4.11 -12.80
C VAL A 139 4.91 -4.61 -11.68
N SER A 140 5.48 -5.11 -10.59
CA SER A 140 4.75 -5.54 -9.39
C SER A 140 4.63 -4.47 -8.32
N LEU A 141 5.29 -3.31 -8.45
CA LEU A 141 5.33 -2.27 -7.44
C LEU A 141 4.00 -1.52 -7.43
N GLU A 142 3.18 -1.79 -6.42
CA GLU A 142 1.83 -1.23 -6.24
C GLU A 142 1.84 0.01 -5.33
N GLU A 143 2.72 0.05 -4.33
CA GLU A 143 2.72 1.01 -3.22
C GLU A 143 4.12 1.63 -3.02
N VAL A 144 4.18 2.96 -2.91
CA VAL A 144 5.42 3.71 -2.66
C VAL A 144 5.15 4.83 -1.67
N ASP A 145 5.72 4.74 -0.47
CA ASP A 145 5.72 5.83 0.50
C ASP A 145 6.89 6.79 0.17
N ILE A 146 6.52 8.01 -0.26
CA ILE A 146 7.44 9.10 -0.58
C ILE A 146 7.50 10.06 0.62
N PRO A 147 8.62 10.14 1.36
CA PRO A 147 8.74 11.05 2.49
C PRO A 147 8.74 12.51 2.02
N ASN A 148 8.17 13.41 2.85
CA ASN A 148 8.11 14.86 2.60
C ASN A 148 9.48 15.58 2.69
N THR A 149 10.56 14.85 2.46
CA THR A 149 11.91 15.35 2.24
C THR A 149 12.31 15.35 0.77
N VAL A 150 11.60 14.62 -0.09
CA VAL A 150 11.89 14.49 -1.52
C VAL A 150 11.52 15.78 -2.25
N THR A 151 12.48 16.37 -2.97
CA THR A 151 12.29 17.56 -3.81
C THR A 151 12.19 17.23 -5.30
N ASP A 152 12.73 16.08 -5.72
CA ASP A 152 12.91 15.75 -7.13
C ASP A 152 12.52 14.29 -7.43
N ILE A 153 11.70 14.09 -8.46
CA ILE A 153 11.44 12.78 -9.09
C ILE A 153 12.10 12.81 -10.48
N LYS A 154 13.18 12.04 -10.62
CA LYS A 154 14.05 12.08 -11.80
C LYS A 154 13.54 11.21 -12.95
N SER A 155 14.08 11.41 -14.15
CA SER A 155 13.57 10.74 -15.36
C SER A 155 13.49 9.23 -15.23
N TYR A 156 12.39 8.65 -15.74
CA TYR A 156 12.12 7.21 -15.71
C TYR A 156 12.11 6.57 -14.31
N ALA A 157 12.00 7.34 -13.22
CA ALA A 157 12.02 6.83 -11.84
C ALA A 157 11.04 5.65 -11.63
N PHE A 158 9.82 5.79 -12.13
CA PHE A 158 8.72 4.82 -12.02
C PHE A 158 8.28 4.23 -13.36
N TRP A 159 9.04 4.40 -14.46
CA TRP A 159 8.65 3.88 -15.79
C TRP A 159 8.22 2.40 -15.72
N ASN A 160 6.99 2.10 -16.13
CA ASN A 160 6.42 0.76 -16.22
C ASN A 160 6.47 0.04 -14.85
N THR A 161 5.93 0.73 -13.84
CA THR A 161 5.64 0.16 -12.52
C THR A 161 4.17 -0.22 -12.40
N GLY A 162 3.83 -1.00 -11.37
CA GLY A 162 2.48 -1.50 -11.13
C GLY A 162 1.54 -0.53 -10.40
N ILE A 163 2.02 0.68 -10.06
CA ILE A 163 1.36 1.61 -9.14
C ILE A 163 -0.03 1.99 -9.67
N SER A 164 -1.04 1.95 -8.80
CA SER A 164 -2.40 2.37 -9.14
C SER A 164 -2.74 3.78 -8.66
N GLU A 165 -2.09 4.20 -7.60
CA GLU A 165 -2.22 5.52 -7.01
C GLU A 165 -0.86 5.97 -6.46
N ILE A 166 -0.64 7.28 -6.40
CA ILE A 166 0.56 7.82 -5.75
C ILE A 166 0.29 9.20 -5.13
N ILE A 167 0.79 9.39 -3.92
CA ILE A 167 0.80 10.69 -3.24
C ILE A 167 2.13 11.37 -3.52
N ILE A 168 2.05 12.63 -3.96
CA ILE A 168 3.17 13.52 -4.23
C ILE A 168 3.21 14.56 -3.10
N PRO A 169 4.18 14.50 -2.17
CA PRO A 169 4.25 15.41 -1.03
C PRO A 169 4.47 16.89 -1.41
N ASP A 170 4.19 17.81 -0.48
CA ASP A 170 4.33 19.26 -0.70
C ASP A 170 5.78 19.74 -0.91
N SER A 171 6.75 18.89 -0.55
CA SER A 171 8.18 19.13 -0.76
C SER A 171 8.61 18.98 -2.21
N VAL A 172 7.86 18.27 -3.06
CA VAL A 172 8.26 17.96 -4.44
C VAL A 172 8.17 19.21 -5.32
N ARG A 173 9.27 19.54 -5.99
CA ARG A 173 9.43 20.73 -6.85
C ARG A 173 9.68 20.42 -8.31
N LEU A 174 10.14 19.21 -8.65
CA LEU A 174 10.46 18.82 -10.02
C LEU A 174 10.08 17.36 -10.30
N ILE A 175 9.39 17.13 -11.42
CA ILE A 175 9.07 15.82 -11.99
C ILE A 175 9.57 15.79 -13.43
N GLU A 176 10.63 15.04 -13.68
CA GLU A 176 11.37 15.03 -14.96
C GLU A 176 10.74 14.11 -16.04
N ASP A 177 11.33 14.12 -17.24
CA ASP A 177 10.86 13.38 -18.42
C ASP A 177 10.60 11.90 -18.13
N HIS A 178 9.43 11.41 -18.56
CA HIS A 178 9.02 10.02 -18.44
C HIS A 178 9.06 9.46 -17.01
N ALA A 179 8.97 10.29 -15.97
CA ALA A 179 9.00 9.85 -14.57
C ALA A 179 8.00 8.72 -14.29
N PHE A 180 6.79 8.79 -14.87
CA PHE A 180 5.69 7.84 -14.71
C PHE A 180 5.32 7.09 -16.00
N PHE A 181 6.05 7.27 -17.10
CA PHE A 181 5.74 6.69 -18.43
C PHE A 181 5.34 5.20 -18.37
N ASP A 182 4.31 4.82 -19.13
CA ASP A 182 3.82 3.43 -19.28
C ASP A 182 3.36 2.77 -17.96
N CYS A 183 2.94 3.55 -16.95
CA CYS A 183 2.33 3.08 -15.70
C CYS A 183 0.84 2.76 -15.90
N LYS A 184 0.54 1.68 -16.61
CA LYS A 184 -0.82 1.31 -17.08
C LYS A 184 -1.88 1.15 -15.99
N ASN A 185 -1.46 0.96 -14.75
CA ASN A 185 -2.36 0.84 -13.60
C ASN A 185 -2.67 2.20 -12.94
N LEU A 186 -1.87 3.25 -13.21
CA LEU A 186 -1.92 4.53 -12.51
C LEU A 186 -3.21 5.27 -12.86
N LYS A 187 -4.15 5.28 -11.91
CA LYS A 187 -5.46 5.92 -12.01
C LYS A 187 -5.52 7.23 -11.24
N GLU A 188 -4.76 7.35 -10.15
CA GLU A 188 -4.78 8.53 -9.26
C GLU A 188 -3.37 9.07 -8.97
N VAL A 189 -3.19 10.38 -9.11
CA VAL A 189 -2.02 11.11 -8.59
C VAL A 189 -2.53 12.22 -7.69
N ARG A 190 -2.07 12.28 -6.44
CA ARG A 190 -2.54 13.26 -5.46
C ARG A 190 -1.40 14.16 -5.02
N PHE A 191 -1.46 15.43 -5.39
CA PHE A 191 -0.49 16.44 -4.98
C PHE A 191 -0.94 17.10 -3.67
N LEU A 192 -0.06 17.13 -2.67
CA LEU A 192 -0.37 17.72 -1.35
C LEU A 192 -0.07 19.22 -1.24
N GLY A 193 0.71 19.79 -2.16
CA GLY A 193 1.20 21.16 -2.05
C GLY A 193 1.15 21.96 -3.35
N ASP A 194 2.18 22.80 -3.53
CA ASP A 194 2.40 23.58 -4.73
C ASP A 194 2.55 22.68 -5.96
N ALA A 195 2.27 23.24 -7.13
CA ALA A 195 2.54 22.59 -8.39
C ALA A 195 4.07 22.44 -8.58
N PRO A 196 4.59 21.23 -8.80
CA PRO A 196 5.96 21.05 -9.22
C PRO A 196 6.15 21.54 -10.66
N GLU A 197 7.41 21.78 -11.04
CA GLU A 197 7.79 21.84 -12.45
C GLU A 197 7.67 20.44 -13.06
N PHE A 198 6.93 20.33 -14.15
CA PHE A 198 6.73 19.08 -14.88
C PHE A 198 7.44 19.14 -16.23
N ALA A 199 8.13 18.07 -16.60
CA ALA A 199 8.55 17.86 -17.97
C ALA A 199 7.36 17.49 -18.88
N ASP A 200 7.42 17.88 -20.15
CA ASP A 200 6.37 17.66 -21.16
C ASP A 200 5.98 16.19 -21.37
N THR A 201 6.79 15.25 -20.89
CA THR A 201 6.61 13.79 -21.04
C THR A 201 6.48 13.03 -19.71
N ALA A 202 6.27 13.73 -18.59
CA ALA A 202 6.26 13.12 -17.25
C ALA A 202 5.28 11.93 -17.10
N PHE A 203 4.13 12.00 -17.78
CA PHE A 203 3.03 11.02 -17.75
C PHE A 203 2.70 10.46 -19.15
N LEU A 204 3.72 10.31 -20.01
CA LEU A 204 3.53 9.84 -21.38
C LEU A 204 2.88 8.42 -21.44
N GLU A 205 1.90 8.24 -22.33
CA GLU A 205 1.06 7.02 -22.44
C GLU A 205 0.17 6.68 -21.22
N ASP A 206 0.17 7.50 -20.15
CA ASP A 206 -0.65 7.27 -18.96
C ASP A 206 -2.07 7.88 -19.08
N THR A 207 -3.05 7.37 -18.33
CA THR A 207 -4.42 7.91 -18.28
C THR A 207 -4.94 7.91 -16.84
N LEU A 208 -5.02 9.09 -16.22
CA LEU A 208 -5.18 9.23 -14.77
C LEU A 208 -6.03 10.45 -14.37
N THR A 209 -6.46 10.46 -13.11
CA THR A 209 -7.03 11.63 -12.42
C THR A 209 -5.98 12.24 -11.50
N ALA A 210 -5.71 13.53 -11.66
CA ALA A 210 -4.75 14.28 -10.86
C ALA A 210 -5.46 15.21 -9.90
N TYR A 211 -5.27 15.00 -8.60
CA TYR A 211 -5.89 15.76 -7.52
C TYR A 211 -4.94 16.82 -6.99
N TYR A 212 -5.43 18.06 -6.89
CA TYR A 212 -4.64 19.22 -6.44
C TYR A 212 -5.43 20.07 -5.42
N PRO A 213 -4.74 20.77 -4.49
CA PRO A 213 -5.39 21.54 -3.44
C PRO A 213 -6.11 22.77 -4.02
N ARG A 214 -7.43 22.84 -3.80
CA ARG A 214 -8.29 23.95 -4.23
C ARG A 214 -7.82 25.26 -3.61
N GLY A 215 -7.67 26.29 -4.44
CA GLY A 215 -7.26 27.62 -4.00
C GLY A 215 -5.76 27.84 -3.90
N ASN A 216 -4.92 26.79 -4.04
CA ASN A 216 -3.48 27.01 -4.22
C ASN A 216 -3.22 27.69 -5.58
N ALA A 217 -2.61 28.88 -5.53
CA ALA A 217 -2.40 29.75 -6.69
C ALA A 217 -1.36 29.24 -7.70
N THR A 218 -0.54 28.23 -7.38
CA THR A 218 0.41 27.65 -8.33
C THR A 218 -0.25 26.75 -9.37
N TRP A 219 -1.44 26.21 -9.07
CA TRP A 219 -2.20 25.34 -9.96
C TRP A 219 -3.01 26.16 -10.97
N THR A 220 -2.32 26.67 -12.00
CA THR A 220 -2.96 27.45 -13.08
C THR A 220 -3.41 26.55 -14.24
N LYS A 221 -4.18 27.11 -15.19
CA LYS A 221 -4.61 26.37 -16.39
C LYS A 221 -3.43 26.00 -17.31
N GLU A 222 -2.37 26.78 -17.25
CA GLU A 222 -1.12 26.57 -17.97
C GLU A 222 -0.27 25.45 -17.34
N VAL A 223 -0.51 25.13 -16.06
CA VAL A 223 0.09 23.97 -15.36
C VAL A 223 -0.77 22.73 -15.50
N MET A 224 -2.10 22.84 -15.54
CA MET A 224 -3.01 21.70 -15.68
C MET A 224 -3.07 21.18 -17.14
N GLN A 225 -1.92 20.74 -17.65
CA GLN A 225 -1.75 20.12 -18.97
C GLN A 225 -1.75 18.58 -18.88
N ASN A 226 -1.52 17.93 -20.02
CA ASN A 226 -1.53 16.46 -20.14
C ASN A 226 -0.16 15.80 -19.93
N TYR A 227 0.95 16.53 -20.05
CA TYR A 227 2.33 16.02 -19.83
C TYR A 227 2.65 14.67 -20.50
N GLY A 228 2.16 14.51 -21.74
CA GLY A 228 2.31 13.30 -22.56
C GLY A 228 1.14 12.30 -22.47
N GLY A 229 0.32 12.36 -21.42
CA GLY A 229 -0.77 11.41 -21.18
C GLY A 229 -2.17 11.98 -21.40
N THR A 230 -3.14 11.41 -20.71
CA THR A 230 -4.52 11.93 -20.58
C THR A 230 -4.82 12.17 -19.11
N ILE A 231 -4.79 13.44 -18.68
CA ILE A 231 -4.93 13.81 -17.26
C ILE A 231 -6.26 14.53 -17.01
N THR A 232 -7.06 13.99 -16.09
CA THR A 232 -8.26 14.66 -15.56
C THR A 232 -7.92 15.39 -14.26
N TRP A 233 -7.89 16.72 -14.28
CA TRP A 233 -7.53 17.52 -13.11
C TRP A 233 -8.73 17.81 -12.19
N VAL A 234 -8.63 17.45 -10.90
CA VAL A 234 -9.71 17.59 -9.90
C VAL A 234 -9.23 18.36 -8.66
N ALA A 235 -9.93 19.45 -8.31
CA ALA A 235 -9.61 20.25 -7.13
C ALA A 235 -10.27 19.70 -5.86
N TYR A 236 -9.49 19.22 -4.89
CA TYR A 236 -9.97 18.80 -3.56
C TYR A 236 -9.87 19.92 -2.52
N ASP A 237 -10.60 19.81 -1.42
CA ASP A 237 -10.59 20.80 -0.34
C ASP A 237 -9.62 20.35 0.78
N PRO A 238 -8.44 21.00 0.95
CA PRO A 238 -7.45 20.58 1.94
C PRO A 238 -7.90 20.83 3.38
N ASP A 239 -8.78 21.81 3.62
CA ASP A 239 -9.25 22.20 4.95
C ASP A 239 -10.46 21.36 5.43
N SER A 240 -10.91 20.40 4.61
CA SER A 240 -12.07 19.53 4.91
C SER A 240 -11.83 18.50 6.02
N GLY A 241 -10.66 18.51 6.67
CA GLY A 241 -10.31 17.61 7.78
C GLY A 241 -9.81 16.22 7.37
N ALA A 242 -9.71 15.96 6.06
CA ALA A 242 -9.14 14.71 5.51
C ALA A 242 -7.60 14.76 5.50
N THR A 243 -7.00 14.78 6.69
CA THR A 243 -5.54 14.74 6.93
C THR A 243 -5.17 13.60 7.86
N GLU A 244 -5.44 12.38 7.44
CA GLU A 244 -4.72 11.19 7.90
C GLU A 244 -4.14 10.49 6.67
N GLU A 245 -2.93 9.95 6.80
CA GLU A 245 -2.27 9.16 5.75
C GLU A 245 -3.17 7.97 5.38
N PRO A 246 -3.26 7.55 4.10
CA PRO A 246 -4.00 6.35 3.78
C PRO A 246 -3.30 5.14 4.40
N GLU A 247 -3.93 4.58 5.45
CA GLU A 247 -3.61 3.23 5.93
C GLU A 247 -3.64 2.25 4.74
N PRO A 248 -2.63 1.38 4.58
CA PRO A 248 -2.46 0.57 3.38
C PRO A 248 -3.61 -0.45 3.25
N THR A 249 -4.57 -0.16 2.38
CA THR A 249 -5.77 -0.99 2.23
C THR A 249 -5.41 -2.37 1.69
N GLU A 250 -5.75 -3.42 2.45
CA GLU A 250 -5.76 -4.79 1.92
C GLU A 250 -6.67 -4.87 0.69
N LYS A 251 -6.11 -5.33 -0.45
CA LYS A 251 -6.87 -5.60 -1.67
C LYS A 251 -7.85 -6.78 -1.46
N PRO A 252 -9.07 -6.66 -1.99
CA PRO A 252 -9.79 -7.81 -2.56
C PRO A 252 -9.71 -7.85 -4.09
N ALA A 253 -10.05 -9.00 -4.65
CA ALA A 253 -10.01 -9.29 -6.08
C ALA A 253 -11.26 -8.82 -6.85
N GLU A 254 -11.14 -8.84 -8.18
CA GLU A 254 -12.19 -8.82 -9.22
C GLU A 254 -13.67 -8.71 -8.77
N ASP A 255 -14.15 -7.53 -8.39
CA ASP A 255 -15.54 -7.10 -8.64
C ASP A 255 -15.76 -5.62 -8.27
N LEU A 256 -16.98 -5.15 -8.53
CA LEU A 256 -17.61 -3.89 -8.07
C LEU A 256 -16.99 -3.27 -6.80
N SER A 257 -16.47 -2.04 -6.87
CA SER A 257 -16.04 -1.33 -5.67
C SER A 257 -17.23 -0.71 -4.94
N TYR A 258 -17.41 -1.11 -3.68
CA TYR A 258 -18.46 -0.65 -2.78
C TYR A 258 -17.91 0.44 -1.85
N MET A 259 -18.48 1.64 -1.92
CA MET A 259 -18.16 2.75 -1.02
C MET A 259 -19.34 3.04 -0.10
N LEU A 260 -19.09 3.08 1.21
CA LEU A 260 -20.05 3.57 2.20
C LEU A 260 -19.93 5.07 2.34
N LYS A 261 -21.08 5.76 2.33
CA LYS A 261 -21.17 7.18 2.59
C LYS A 261 -22.31 7.45 3.56
N ILE A 262 -22.05 8.32 4.53
CA ILE A 262 -23.06 8.85 5.44
C ILE A 262 -23.48 10.22 4.93
N GLU A 263 -24.77 10.44 4.76
CA GLU A 263 -25.36 11.71 4.33
C GLU A 263 -26.28 12.27 5.43
N GLY A 264 -26.52 13.59 5.40
CA GLY A 264 -27.34 14.26 6.41
C GLY A 264 -28.83 14.01 6.24
N GLU A 265 -29.61 14.44 7.23
CA GLU A 265 -31.08 14.35 7.24
C GLU A 265 -31.74 14.88 5.94
N ASP A 266 -31.17 15.91 5.30
CA ASP A 266 -31.67 16.52 4.07
C ASP A 266 -31.43 15.68 2.78
N LYS A 267 -30.91 14.47 2.91
CA LYS A 267 -30.63 13.53 1.80
C LYS A 267 -31.50 12.28 1.80
N ILE A 268 -32.12 11.96 2.95
CA ILE A 268 -32.92 10.75 3.18
C ILE A 268 -33.93 10.49 2.06
N GLN A 269 -33.82 9.32 1.43
CA GLN A 269 -34.73 8.91 0.37
C GLN A 269 -35.98 8.22 0.90
N ILE A 270 -37.14 8.69 0.43
CA ILE A 270 -38.42 8.05 0.69
C ILE A 270 -38.69 7.00 -0.39
N THR A 271 -38.28 5.76 -0.09
CA THR A 271 -38.46 4.58 -0.95
C THR A 271 -39.94 4.21 -1.13
N GLU A 272 -40.24 3.39 -2.14
CA GLU A 272 -41.60 2.82 -2.29
C GLU A 272 -41.98 1.89 -1.12
N GLY A 273 -41.01 1.24 -0.48
CA GLY A 273 -41.23 0.45 0.75
C GLY A 273 -41.72 1.32 1.90
N LEU A 274 -41.04 2.45 2.16
CA LEU A 274 -41.48 3.44 3.16
C LEU A 274 -42.88 3.99 2.83
N LYS A 275 -43.16 4.32 1.57
CA LYS A 275 -44.50 4.79 1.15
C LYS A 275 -45.58 3.74 1.39
N ALA A 276 -45.30 2.46 1.09
CA ALA A 276 -46.20 1.35 1.37
C ALA A 276 -46.43 1.15 2.88
N ALA A 277 -45.42 1.44 3.71
CA ALA A 277 -45.52 1.49 5.17
C ALA A 277 -46.19 2.76 5.73
N GLY A 278 -46.70 3.65 4.87
CA GLY A 278 -47.38 4.90 5.25
C GLY A 278 -46.45 6.06 5.59
N ILE A 279 -45.17 5.96 5.23
CA ILE A 279 -44.11 6.94 5.49
C ILE A 279 -43.78 7.65 4.17
N GLY A 280 -44.35 8.83 3.97
CA GLY A 280 -44.27 9.61 2.73
C GLY A 280 -43.29 10.80 2.77
N SER A 281 -42.69 11.11 3.92
CA SER A 281 -41.78 12.25 4.09
C SER A 281 -40.66 11.98 5.09
N VAL A 282 -39.58 12.78 5.02
CA VAL A 282 -38.42 12.67 5.92
C VAL A 282 -38.81 13.02 7.35
N GLU A 283 -39.73 13.96 7.53
CA GLU A 283 -40.31 14.31 8.84
C GLU A 283 -40.98 13.09 9.48
N GLN A 284 -41.71 12.27 8.72
CA GLN A 284 -42.33 11.04 9.24
C GLN A 284 -41.30 9.94 9.55
N VAL A 285 -40.18 9.88 8.81
CA VAL A 285 -39.03 9.02 9.16
C VAL A 285 -38.43 9.46 10.50
N ARG A 286 -38.18 10.77 10.65
CA ARG A 286 -37.68 11.37 11.89
C ARG A 286 -38.62 11.09 13.06
N GLU A 287 -39.90 11.44 12.95
CA GLU A 287 -40.89 11.26 14.02
C GLU A 287 -40.96 9.81 14.53
N LYS A 288 -40.91 8.83 13.63
CA LYS A 288 -40.94 7.40 13.97
C LYS A 288 -39.67 6.94 14.70
N LEU A 289 -38.49 7.24 14.19
CA LEU A 289 -37.23 6.94 14.89
C LEU A 289 -37.13 7.70 16.23
N LEU A 290 -37.65 8.92 16.30
CA LEU A 290 -37.66 9.74 17.50
C LEU A 290 -38.58 9.18 18.58
N ALA A 291 -39.70 8.56 18.18
CA ALA A 291 -40.58 7.83 19.08
C ALA A 291 -39.90 6.59 19.67
N SER A 292 -39.00 5.91 18.95
CA SER A 292 -38.17 4.82 19.49
C SER A 292 -37.12 5.33 20.49
N VAL A 293 -36.41 6.42 20.15
CA VAL A 293 -35.48 7.09 21.08
C VAL A 293 -36.19 7.51 22.37
N SER A 294 -37.36 8.14 22.26
CA SER A 294 -38.09 8.74 23.38
C SER A 294 -38.78 7.73 24.30
N GLN A 295 -38.71 6.42 24.00
CA GLN A 295 -39.11 5.35 24.93
C GLN A 295 -38.08 5.10 26.04
N ASN A 296 -36.84 5.57 25.87
CA ASN A 296 -35.78 5.43 26.85
C ASN A 296 -35.66 6.71 27.71
N GLU A 297 -35.71 6.56 29.03
CA GLU A 297 -35.54 7.70 29.95
C GLU A 297 -34.16 8.37 29.77
N GLY A 298 -34.16 9.71 29.81
CA GLY A 298 -32.96 10.55 29.66
C GLY A 298 -32.65 11.02 28.22
N TYR A 299 -33.11 10.30 27.19
CA TYR A 299 -32.89 10.68 25.80
C TYR A 299 -33.88 11.75 25.33
N SER A 300 -33.46 12.68 24.47
CA SER A 300 -34.31 13.75 23.96
C SER A 300 -34.06 14.07 22.49
N ALA A 301 -35.05 14.70 21.85
CA ALA A 301 -35.00 15.07 20.44
C ALA A 301 -33.91 16.10 20.09
N GLU A 302 -33.53 16.93 21.05
CA GLU A 302 -32.47 17.94 20.93
C GLU A 302 -31.07 17.30 20.95
N ARG A 303 -30.96 16.04 21.41
CA ARG A 303 -29.74 15.25 21.47
C ARG A 303 -29.76 14.07 20.49
N ALA A 304 -30.59 14.15 19.47
CA ALA A 304 -30.73 13.14 18.43
C ALA A 304 -30.27 13.69 17.07
N SER A 305 -29.42 12.96 16.37
CA SER A 305 -28.96 13.27 15.02
C SER A 305 -29.38 12.15 14.07
N LEU A 306 -29.96 12.53 12.94
CA LEU A 306 -30.52 11.64 11.94
C LEU A 306 -29.66 11.70 10.67
N PHE A 307 -29.28 10.53 10.17
CA PHE A 307 -28.39 10.35 9.02
C PHE A 307 -28.98 9.34 8.04
N GLU A 308 -28.55 9.37 6.79
CA GLU A 308 -28.75 8.27 5.84
C GLU A 308 -27.43 7.54 5.62
N VAL A 309 -27.44 6.21 5.71
CA VAL A 309 -26.30 5.38 5.30
C VAL A 309 -26.54 4.89 3.88
N ILE A 310 -25.64 5.23 2.95
CA ILE A 310 -25.75 4.92 1.53
C ILE A 310 -24.52 4.12 1.08
N LEU A 311 -24.75 2.89 0.62
CA LEU A 311 -23.78 2.13 -0.17
C LEU A 311 -23.85 2.63 -1.61
N ARG A 312 -22.70 2.88 -2.20
CA ARG A 312 -22.56 3.25 -3.61
C ARG A 312 -21.67 2.23 -4.29
N VAL A 313 -22.13 1.67 -5.41
CA VAL A 313 -21.34 0.80 -6.27
C VAL A 313 -20.77 1.61 -7.42
N SER A 314 -19.47 1.46 -7.68
CA SER A 314 -18.88 1.81 -8.97
C SER A 314 -18.90 0.57 -9.87
N LYS A 315 -19.60 0.66 -11.01
CA LYS A 315 -19.75 -0.50 -11.92
C LYS A 315 -18.66 -0.66 -12.98
N ASP A 316 -17.83 0.36 -13.16
CA ASP A 316 -16.57 0.36 -13.92
C ASP A 316 -15.88 1.73 -13.75
N ASN A 317 -14.68 1.94 -14.31
CA ASN A 317 -13.87 3.16 -14.19
C ASN A 317 -14.49 4.43 -14.86
N GLY A 318 -15.71 4.85 -14.48
CA GLY A 318 -16.35 6.03 -15.05
C GLY A 318 -17.81 6.28 -14.64
N TYR A 319 -18.01 6.92 -13.48
CA TYR A 319 -19.17 7.77 -13.14
C TYR A 319 -20.59 7.29 -13.48
N THR A 320 -20.93 6.01 -13.27
CA THR A 320 -22.32 5.58 -13.07
C THR A 320 -22.56 5.14 -11.63
N TRP A 321 -22.71 6.15 -10.76
CA TRP A 321 -23.11 5.96 -9.37
C TRP A 321 -24.58 5.55 -9.29
N GLY A 322 -24.85 4.32 -8.83
CA GLY A 322 -26.21 3.81 -8.59
C GLY A 322 -26.46 3.53 -7.11
N TYR A 323 -27.74 3.59 -6.72
CA TYR A 323 -28.20 2.95 -5.48
C TYR A 323 -28.01 1.44 -5.59
N VAL A 324 -27.48 0.84 -4.53
CA VAL A 324 -27.42 -0.62 -4.40
C VAL A 324 -28.79 -1.10 -3.93
N SER A 325 -29.54 -1.79 -4.79
CA SER A 325 -30.72 -2.54 -4.37
C SER A 325 -30.29 -3.82 -3.64
N ALA A 326 -31.16 -4.39 -2.81
CA ALA A 326 -30.93 -5.67 -2.11
C ALA A 326 -30.33 -6.81 -3.00
N ALA A 327 -30.56 -6.77 -4.32
CA ALA A 327 -30.02 -7.72 -5.29
C ALA A 327 -28.49 -7.61 -5.56
N ASN A 328 -27.79 -6.59 -5.05
CA ASN A 328 -26.34 -6.40 -5.23
C ASN A 328 -25.61 -6.15 -3.89
N PHE A 329 -26.24 -6.50 -2.77
CA PHE A 329 -25.69 -6.33 -1.42
C PHE A 329 -24.67 -7.43 -1.08
N PRO A 330 -23.73 -7.23 -0.12
CA PRO A 330 -22.95 -8.33 0.44
C PRO A 330 -23.84 -9.51 0.88
N GLU A 331 -23.41 -10.75 0.63
CA GLU A 331 -24.22 -11.96 0.87
C GLU A 331 -24.70 -12.12 2.32
N SER A 332 -24.05 -11.44 3.27
CA SER A 332 -24.45 -11.39 4.69
C SER A 332 -25.74 -10.61 4.95
N GLY A 333 -26.15 -9.68 4.07
CA GLY A 333 -27.22 -8.73 4.39
C GLY A 333 -26.87 -7.70 5.47
N GLU A 334 -25.61 -7.67 5.93
CA GLU A 334 -25.11 -6.87 7.05
C GLU A 334 -23.92 -6.01 6.64
N VAL A 335 -23.88 -4.77 7.14
CA VAL A 335 -22.73 -3.87 6.97
C VAL A 335 -22.36 -3.22 8.30
N ARG A 336 -21.07 -3.28 8.64
CA ARG A 336 -20.49 -2.58 9.80
C ARG A 336 -20.09 -1.16 9.38
N VAL A 337 -20.58 -0.15 10.08
CA VAL A 337 -20.44 1.27 9.73
C VAL A 337 -19.98 2.08 10.94
N THR A 338 -18.96 2.92 10.75
CA THR A 338 -18.58 3.97 11.71
C THR A 338 -19.46 5.19 11.47
N LEU A 339 -20.42 5.42 12.37
CA LEU A 339 -21.27 6.60 12.38
C LEU A 339 -20.58 7.78 13.08
N PRO A 340 -20.78 9.02 12.61
CA PRO A 340 -20.28 10.20 13.31
C PRO A 340 -20.97 10.35 14.68
N TYR A 341 -20.27 11.00 15.62
CA TYR A 341 -20.90 11.38 16.89
C TYR A 341 -22.08 12.35 16.66
N PRO A 342 -23.21 12.17 17.37
CA PRO A 342 -24.36 13.07 17.25
C PRO A 342 -24.00 14.47 17.74
N GLN A 343 -24.66 15.48 17.17
CA GLN A 343 -24.33 16.88 17.41
C GLN A 343 -24.42 17.22 18.91
N GLY A 344 -23.36 17.84 19.43
CA GLY A 344 -23.28 18.29 20.82
C GLY A 344 -22.86 17.22 21.85
N ALA A 345 -22.65 15.96 21.46
CA ALA A 345 -22.16 14.94 22.37
C ALA A 345 -20.67 15.17 22.75
N PRO A 346 -20.31 15.17 24.05
CA PRO A 346 -18.92 15.20 24.50
C PRO A 346 -18.12 13.98 24.00
N LYS A 347 -16.85 14.17 23.63
CA LYS A 347 -15.98 13.08 23.13
C LYS A 347 -15.75 11.95 24.14
N ASP A 348 -15.89 12.24 25.43
CA ASP A 348 -15.71 11.32 26.55
C ASP A 348 -17.00 10.55 26.95
N THR A 349 -18.16 10.89 26.39
CA THR A 349 -19.45 10.21 26.64
C THR A 349 -19.31 8.67 26.53
N PRO A 350 -19.66 7.89 27.57
CA PRO A 350 -19.56 6.42 27.55
C PRO A 350 -20.42 5.80 26.44
N LYS A 351 -20.06 4.60 25.97
CA LYS A 351 -20.83 3.94 24.90
C LYS A 351 -22.27 3.61 25.35
N GLU A 352 -22.44 3.35 26.63
CA GLU A 352 -23.70 3.01 27.31
C GLU A 352 -24.73 4.15 27.26
N ASN A 353 -24.24 5.39 27.09
CA ASN A 353 -25.04 6.61 27.00
C ASN A 353 -25.53 6.91 25.57
N TYR A 354 -25.13 6.11 24.58
CA TYR A 354 -25.64 6.21 23.21
C TYR A 354 -26.72 5.17 22.94
N ARG A 355 -27.67 5.53 22.09
CA ARG A 355 -28.63 4.61 21.45
C ARG A 355 -28.64 4.90 19.96
N VAL A 356 -28.54 3.84 19.16
CA VAL A 356 -28.58 3.91 17.71
C VAL A 356 -29.78 3.11 17.24
N TYR A 357 -30.64 3.73 16.44
CA TYR A 357 -31.79 3.09 15.82
C TYR A 357 -31.70 3.20 14.31
N HIS A 358 -31.99 2.11 13.60
CA HIS A 358 -32.13 2.15 12.15
C HIS A 358 -33.57 1.80 11.75
N MET A 359 -34.07 2.39 10.65
CA MET A 359 -35.39 2.07 10.09
C MET A 359 -35.27 1.40 8.72
N PHE A 360 -35.75 0.17 8.58
CA PHE A 360 -35.72 -0.58 7.33
C PHE A 360 -36.47 0.16 6.21
N THR A 361 -35.84 0.36 5.06
CA THR A 361 -36.45 1.07 3.92
C THR A 361 -37.17 0.15 2.92
N GLU A 362 -36.91 -1.16 3.00
CA GLU A 362 -37.52 -2.23 2.22
C GLU A 362 -37.67 -3.51 3.06
N ASP A 363 -38.40 -4.51 2.56
CA ASP A 363 -38.55 -5.81 3.21
C ASP A 363 -37.27 -6.64 3.03
N ILE A 364 -36.46 -6.80 4.09
CA ILE A 364 -35.16 -7.48 4.05
C ILE A 364 -34.95 -8.34 5.32
N ASN A 365 -34.29 -9.50 5.17
CA ASN A 365 -33.91 -10.42 6.26
C ASN A 365 -35.03 -10.85 7.24
N GLY A 366 -36.30 -10.69 6.85
CA GLY A 366 -37.48 -11.00 7.67
C GLY A 366 -38.16 -9.79 8.28
N HIS A 367 -37.50 -8.64 8.30
CA HIS A 367 -38.05 -7.35 8.73
C HIS A 367 -38.89 -6.69 7.64
N LYS A 368 -39.77 -5.78 8.04
CA LYS A 368 -40.64 -5.01 7.14
C LYS A 368 -40.18 -3.58 6.93
N ALA A 369 -40.44 -3.03 5.76
CA ALA A 369 -40.25 -1.60 5.53
C ALA A 369 -41.00 -0.76 6.59
N GLY A 370 -40.31 0.20 7.19
CA GLY A 370 -40.81 1.03 8.29
C GLY A 370 -40.73 0.40 9.69
N GLU A 371 -40.21 -0.82 9.82
CA GLU A 371 -39.79 -1.42 11.09
C GLU A 371 -38.51 -0.73 11.61
N ILE A 372 -38.27 -0.76 12.93
CA ILE A 372 -37.15 -0.07 13.57
C ILE A 372 -36.44 -1.05 14.51
N GLU A 373 -35.12 -1.07 14.44
CA GLU A 373 -34.23 -1.89 15.28
C GLU A 373 -33.27 -1.02 16.09
N GLU A 374 -32.91 -1.46 17.30
CA GLU A 374 -31.83 -0.86 18.11
C GLU A 374 -30.51 -1.59 17.82
N CYS A 375 -29.51 -0.85 17.35
CA CYS A 375 -28.21 -1.41 16.97
C CYS A 375 -27.25 -1.41 18.17
N PRO A 376 -26.58 -2.53 18.49
CA PRO A 376 -25.49 -2.56 19.45
C PRO A 376 -24.36 -1.59 19.05
N VAL A 377 -23.81 -0.87 20.03
CA VAL A 377 -22.84 0.21 19.81
C VAL A 377 -21.46 -0.14 20.37
N GLU A 378 -20.45 -0.08 19.51
CA GLU A 378 -19.04 0.03 19.89
C GLU A 378 -18.58 1.48 19.73
N LYS A 379 -17.67 1.96 20.59
CA LYS A 379 -17.14 3.32 20.55
C LYS A 379 -15.66 3.29 20.18
N ILE A 380 -15.28 4.06 19.16
CA ILE A 380 -13.89 4.29 18.75
C ILE A 380 -13.56 5.79 18.74
N ASN A 381 -12.32 6.18 18.48
CA ASN A 381 -11.92 7.59 18.52
C ASN A 381 -12.69 8.46 17.51
N GLU A 382 -12.94 7.95 16.30
CA GLU A 382 -13.64 8.70 15.24
C GLU A 382 -15.17 8.68 15.32
N GLY A 383 -15.78 7.73 16.03
CA GLY A 383 -17.24 7.58 16.00
C GLY A 383 -17.81 6.36 16.75
N LEU A 384 -19.04 6.02 16.37
CA LEU A 384 -19.80 4.88 16.89
C LEU A 384 -19.89 3.80 15.82
N VAL A 385 -19.31 2.63 16.07
CA VAL A 385 -19.38 1.50 15.15
C VAL A 385 -20.62 0.67 15.47
N VAL A 386 -21.44 0.43 14.44
CA VAL A 386 -22.65 -0.42 14.51
C VAL A 386 -22.72 -1.36 13.32
N THR A 387 -23.49 -2.44 13.44
CA THR A 387 -23.89 -3.27 12.30
C THR A 387 -25.32 -2.92 11.90
N LEU A 388 -25.55 -2.75 10.59
CA LEU A 388 -26.84 -2.41 9.98
C LEU A 388 -27.28 -3.52 9.02
N HIS A 389 -28.55 -3.87 9.07
CA HIS A 389 -29.16 -4.84 8.16
C HIS A 389 -29.77 -4.12 6.94
N GLY A 390 -28.93 -3.82 5.94
CA GLY A 390 -29.30 -3.00 4.79
C GLY A 390 -28.96 -1.52 4.93
N LEU A 391 -29.53 -0.69 4.05
CA LEU A 391 -29.25 0.75 3.95
C LEU A 391 -30.48 1.55 4.31
N SER A 392 -30.30 2.43 5.28
CA SER A 392 -31.41 2.94 6.06
C SER A 392 -31.11 4.30 6.70
N PRO A 393 -32.15 5.09 6.99
CA PRO A 393 -32.08 6.17 7.95
C PRO A 393 -31.67 5.63 9.32
N VAL A 394 -30.64 6.23 9.90
CA VAL A 394 -30.10 5.91 11.23
C VAL A 394 -30.21 7.13 12.12
N MET A 395 -30.87 6.99 13.27
CA MET A 395 -30.87 8.01 14.31
C MET A 395 -29.97 7.59 15.47
N ILE A 396 -29.06 8.48 15.84
CA ILE A 396 -28.20 8.36 17.02
C ILE A 396 -28.69 9.36 18.06
N ALA A 397 -28.96 8.88 19.27
CA ALA A 397 -29.29 9.72 20.41
C ALA A 397 -28.32 9.49 21.57
N TRP A 398 -28.13 10.51 22.41
CA TRP A 398 -27.21 10.44 23.54
C TRP A 398 -27.75 11.06 24.84
N THR A 399 -27.26 10.56 25.97
CA THR A 399 -27.52 11.11 27.31
C THR A 399 -26.25 11.71 27.92
N PRO A 400 -26.34 12.82 28.67
CA PRO A 400 -25.22 13.31 29.47
C PRO A 400 -24.74 12.27 30.48
N VAL A 401 -23.47 12.32 30.84
CA VAL A 401 -22.95 11.58 31.99
C VAL A 401 -23.57 12.19 33.25
N ASP A 402 -24.43 11.42 33.91
CA ASP A 402 -25.17 11.90 35.08
C ASP A 402 -24.24 11.90 36.31
N GLU A 403 -23.60 13.04 36.61
CA GLU A 403 -22.69 13.22 37.75
C GLU A 403 -23.35 12.90 39.12
N THR A 404 -24.67 12.76 39.15
CA THR A 404 -25.47 12.43 40.34
C THR A 404 -25.70 10.95 40.61
N ALA A 405 -25.36 10.03 39.67
CA ALA A 405 -25.58 8.60 39.82
C ALA A 405 -24.52 7.90 40.70
N LYS A 406 -24.56 8.16 42.01
CA LYS A 406 -23.71 7.45 42.99
C LYS A 406 -24.07 5.96 43.04
N PRO A 407 -23.10 5.03 42.93
CA PRO A 407 -23.40 3.60 42.87
C PRO A 407 -24.04 3.12 44.18
N THR A 408 -25.20 2.48 44.06
CA THR A 408 -25.89 1.81 45.17
C THR A 408 -25.53 0.32 45.14
N ALA A 409 -25.29 -0.28 46.31
CA ALA A 409 -24.65 -1.58 46.45
C ALA A 409 -25.47 -2.77 45.90
N GLU A 410 -24.75 -3.87 45.63
CA GLU A 410 -25.27 -5.18 45.25
C GLU A 410 -26.35 -5.73 46.19
N PRO A 411 -27.08 -6.76 45.73
CA PRO A 411 -27.28 -7.94 46.57
C PRO A 411 -26.77 -9.24 45.93
N THR A 412 -26.15 -10.05 46.79
CA THR A 412 -25.50 -11.34 46.51
C THR A 412 -26.49 -12.50 46.34
N SER A 413 -26.20 -13.47 45.46
CA SER A 413 -26.59 -14.88 45.66
C SER A 413 -25.77 -15.88 44.82
N ALA A 414 -25.09 -16.83 45.49
CA ALA A 414 -24.56 -18.07 44.91
C ALA A 414 -25.69 -19.14 44.81
N PRO A 415 -25.52 -20.34 44.19
CA PRO A 415 -24.49 -21.36 44.45
C PRO A 415 -23.75 -21.79 43.13
N THR A 416 -22.96 -22.87 42.98
CA THR A 416 -22.75 -24.12 43.76
C THR A 416 -21.28 -24.58 43.71
N ALA A 417 -20.97 -25.89 43.72
CA ALA A 417 -19.63 -26.46 43.84
C ALA A 417 -19.20 -27.41 42.69
N ALA A 418 -17.89 -27.66 42.65
CA ALA A 418 -17.11 -28.59 41.80
C ALA A 418 -17.31 -30.08 42.22
N PRO A 419 -16.48 -31.10 41.86
CA PRO A 419 -15.23 -31.12 41.05
C PRO A 419 -15.04 -32.35 40.11
N SER A 420 -13.93 -32.39 39.36
CA SER A 420 -12.99 -33.55 39.35
C SER A 420 -11.66 -33.17 38.67
N ALA A 421 -10.57 -33.86 39.01
CA ALA A 421 -9.21 -33.59 38.54
C ALA A 421 -8.61 -34.79 37.77
N GLU A 422 -7.69 -34.51 36.81
CA GLU A 422 -6.35 -35.13 36.57
C GLU A 422 -6.10 -36.66 36.67
N PRO A 423 -4.90 -37.22 36.28
CA PRO A 423 -3.77 -36.70 35.48
C PRO A 423 -3.17 -37.74 34.46
N THR A 424 -1.94 -37.47 33.97
CA THR A 424 -0.89 -38.46 33.51
C THR A 424 -1.13 -39.25 32.20
N ASP A 425 -0.14 -39.73 31.43
CA ASP A 425 1.32 -39.88 31.66
C ASP A 425 2.13 -39.90 30.33
N ALA A 426 3.46 -39.79 30.42
CA ALA A 426 4.44 -40.23 29.41
C ALA A 426 5.34 -41.32 30.04
N PRO A 427 6.02 -42.23 29.28
CA PRO A 427 7.42 -41.93 28.89
C PRO A 427 8.02 -42.72 27.68
N ASP A 428 9.26 -42.32 27.32
CA ASP A 428 10.42 -43.08 26.77
C ASP A 428 10.29 -44.24 25.73
N THR A 429 11.10 -44.17 24.66
CA THR A 429 12.36 -44.96 24.54
C THR A 429 13.17 -44.70 23.25
N GLN A 430 14.51 -44.74 23.37
CA GLN A 430 15.56 -44.85 22.33
C GLN A 430 16.23 -46.27 22.49
N PRO A 431 17.34 -46.71 21.82
CA PRO A 431 18.16 -46.18 20.69
C PRO A 431 18.63 -47.26 19.65
N GLU A 432 19.58 -46.87 18.75
CA GLU A 432 20.74 -47.61 18.14
C GLU A 432 20.95 -47.19 16.65
N ALA A 433 22.09 -46.58 16.25
CA ALA A 433 23.42 -47.14 15.88
C ALA A 433 23.43 -47.77 14.45
N THR A 434 24.42 -47.63 13.54
CA THR A 434 25.89 -47.40 13.59
C THR A 434 26.50 -46.94 12.23
N ALA A 435 27.74 -46.44 12.26
CA ALA A 435 28.85 -46.61 11.27
C ALA A 435 29.03 -45.70 10.01
N GLU A 436 30.24 -45.14 9.96
CA GLU A 436 31.00 -44.47 8.87
C GLU A 436 31.93 -45.49 8.14
N PRO A 437 32.94 -45.15 7.29
CA PRO A 437 33.16 -44.01 6.36
C PRO A 437 33.70 -44.47 4.96
N THR A 438 33.98 -43.57 3.98
CA THR A 438 35.32 -43.43 3.30
C THR A 438 35.43 -42.44 2.11
N ALA A 439 36.54 -41.66 2.15
CA ALA A 439 37.50 -41.31 1.06
C ALA A 439 37.14 -40.48 -0.20
N ALA A 440 37.91 -39.39 -0.38
CA ALA A 440 38.34 -38.75 -1.64
C ALA A 440 39.81 -39.20 -1.97
N PRO A 441 40.68 -38.55 -2.83
CA PRO A 441 40.56 -37.35 -3.67
C PRO A 441 41.27 -37.41 -5.07
N SER A 442 41.27 -36.31 -5.85
CA SER A 442 42.30 -35.83 -6.83
C SER A 442 41.68 -34.82 -7.83
N GLU A 443 42.34 -33.95 -8.58
CA GLU A 443 43.47 -32.98 -8.46
C GLU A 443 43.47 -32.16 -9.80
N LYS A 444 44.18 -31.02 -9.90
CA LYS A 444 44.17 -30.09 -11.08
C LYS A 444 45.27 -30.42 -12.13
N PRO A 445 45.34 -29.76 -13.32
CA PRO A 445 45.95 -28.40 -13.51
C PRO A 445 45.16 -27.49 -14.51
N VAL A 446 45.06 -26.15 -14.38
CA VAL A 446 46.04 -25.04 -14.57
C VAL A 446 46.64 -24.90 -15.99
N VAL A 447 46.31 -23.80 -16.69
CA VAL A 447 47.15 -23.12 -17.74
C VAL A 447 46.87 -21.60 -17.73
N ASP A 448 47.89 -20.78 -18.02
CA ASP A 448 47.95 -19.31 -17.90
C ASP A 448 47.29 -18.47 -19.03
N ALA A 449 47.18 -17.17 -18.76
CA ALA A 449 46.78 -16.11 -19.70
C ALA A 449 47.98 -15.42 -20.39
N PRO A 450 47.74 -14.64 -21.47
CA PRO A 450 48.59 -13.50 -21.83
C PRO A 450 47.86 -12.14 -21.76
N LYS A 451 48.64 -11.06 -21.60
CA LYS A 451 48.18 -9.65 -21.54
C LYS A 451 48.32 -8.91 -22.88
N THR A 452 47.75 -7.69 -22.91
CA THR A 452 48.06 -6.52 -23.79
C THR A 452 47.23 -6.33 -25.06
N GLY A 453 46.87 -5.06 -25.34
CA GLY A 453 46.40 -4.60 -26.66
C GLY A 453 45.32 -3.51 -26.62
N ASP A 454 45.71 -2.24 -26.78
CA ASP A 454 44.78 -1.13 -27.08
C ASP A 454 44.12 -1.32 -28.45
N SER A 455 42.79 -1.26 -28.53
CA SER A 455 42.07 -0.77 -29.72
C SER A 455 40.61 -0.45 -29.39
N GLY A 456 40.19 0.79 -29.67
CA GLY A 456 38.81 1.21 -29.41
C GLY A 456 37.81 0.57 -30.38
N VAL A 457 36.73 0.00 -29.83
CA VAL A 457 35.58 -0.51 -30.60
C VAL A 457 34.32 0.19 -30.12
N HIS A 458 33.69 0.96 -31.02
CA HIS A 458 32.38 1.54 -30.77
C HIS A 458 31.30 0.46 -30.95
N PHE A 459 30.51 0.21 -29.90
CA PHE A 459 29.36 -0.70 -29.99
C PHE A 459 28.23 -0.08 -30.82
N LEU A 460 27.89 -0.74 -31.92
CA LEU A 460 26.72 -0.45 -32.74
C LEU A 460 25.51 -1.21 -32.17
N TRP A 461 24.64 -0.53 -31.44
CA TRP A 461 23.36 -1.11 -31.02
C TRP A 461 22.36 -1.08 -32.18
N ILE A 462 22.07 -2.24 -32.75
CA ILE A 462 20.96 -2.43 -33.70
C ILE A 462 19.75 -2.93 -32.91
N ALA A 463 18.76 -2.05 -32.70
CA ALA A 463 17.46 -2.46 -32.21
C ALA A 463 16.63 -3.03 -33.39
N ALA A 464 16.49 -4.35 -33.44
CA ALA A 464 15.61 -5.02 -34.40
C ALA A 464 14.19 -5.12 -33.82
N VAL A 465 13.24 -4.36 -34.37
CA VAL A 465 11.82 -4.50 -34.04
C VAL A 465 11.22 -5.62 -34.89
N LEU A 466 10.84 -6.72 -34.24
CA LEU A 466 10.06 -7.80 -34.85
C LEU A 466 8.57 -7.40 -34.92
N LEU A 467 8.17 -6.79 -36.03
CA LEU A 467 6.76 -6.76 -36.42
C LEU A 467 6.42 -8.06 -37.18
N SER A 468 5.25 -8.60 -36.89
CA SER A 468 4.79 -9.90 -37.39
C SER A 468 4.75 -9.97 -38.92
N GLY A 469 5.41 -10.97 -39.50
CA GLY A 469 5.19 -11.37 -40.90
C GLY A 469 6.02 -10.64 -41.95
N SER A 470 7.26 -11.10 -42.14
CA SER A 470 7.90 -11.20 -43.46
C SER A 470 8.39 -9.92 -44.18
N VAL A 471 8.68 -8.81 -43.49
CA VAL A 471 9.58 -7.76 -44.01
C VAL A 471 10.45 -7.18 -42.89
N ILE A 472 11.77 -7.15 -43.07
CA ILE A 472 12.70 -6.38 -42.22
C ILE A 472 13.04 -5.08 -42.95
N THR A 473 12.68 -3.94 -42.37
CA THR A 473 13.11 -2.61 -42.83
C THR A 473 14.01 -2.00 -41.78
N ALA A 474 15.30 -1.82 -42.09
CA ALA A 474 16.26 -1.19 -41.20
C ALA A 474 16.32 0.34 -41.46
N LEU A 475 16.01 1.14 -40.44
CA LEU A 475 16.22 2.59 -40.43
C LEU A 475 17.50 2.91 -39.66
N ALA A 476 18.47 3.53 -40.34
CA ALA A 476 19.74 3.95 -39.75
C ALA A 476 19.78 5.48 -39.60
N PHE A 477 19.87 5.98 -38.37
CA PHE A 477 20.09 7.39 -38.07
C PHE A 477 21.57 7.67 -37.77
N VAL A 478 22.22 8.50 -38.58
CA VAL A 478 23.62 8.92 -38.39
C VAL A 478 23.65 10.35 -37.84
N LYS A 479 23.95 10.50 -36.55
CA LYS A 479 24.16 11.82 -35.92
C LYS A 479 25.58 12.32 -36.21
N ARG A 480 25.75 13.09 -37.28
CA ARG A 480 27.04 13.70 -37.66
C ARG A 480 27.34 14.88 -36.73
N LYS A 481 28.40 14.78 -35.91
CA LYS A 481 28.90 15.91 -35.11
C LYS A 481 29.55 16.91 -36.07
N LYS A 482 29.07 18.16 -36.13
CA LYS A 482 29.82 19.25 -36.78
C LYS A 482 31.03 19.62 -35.89
N GLN A 483 32.14 19.94 -36.54
CA GLN A 483 33.24 20.71 -35.95
C GLN A 483 32.80 22.16 -35.75
#